data_AF-A4SCA3-F1
#
_entry.id   AF-A4SCA3-F1
#
_cell.length_a   1.000
_cell.length_b   1.000
_cell.length_c   1.000
_cell.angle_alpha   90.00
_cell.angle_beta   90.00
_cell.angle_gamma   90.00
#
_symmetry.space_group_name_H-M   'P 1'
#
loop_
_entity.id
_entity.type
_entity.pdbx_description
1 polymer ?
#
loop_
_entity_poly.entity_id
_entity_poly.type
_entity_poly.pdbx_seq_one_letter_code
_entity_poly.pdbx_strand_id
1 'polypeptide(L)'
;MTKQDNDTAHPRKIAKAIEGFIELAEWDDTVNIDEATGDSTLNTRYEIRNQVYDLFFEGDEKSEFLALYLYAPYRVIEGKSVDATLLVNFINDHYRYRGRLTVTDIGQIRYKEIIDTENIEASSDMLHNMLMSGGGLFEQHMEHLGAVALTKKTYEAIREEYEREDEKEKARKEREESTEE
;
A
#
# COMPACT_ATOMS: atom_id res chain seq x y z
N MET A 1 0.31 -33.30 -40.91
CA MET A 1 -0.03 -31.96 -40.38
C MET A 1 -0.73 -32.18 -39.06
N THR A 2 0.03 -32.21 -37.97
CA THR A 2 -0.49 -32.39 -36.62
C THR A 2 -0.84 -31.00 -36.10
N LYS A 3 -2.12 -30.75 -35.82
CA LYS A 3 -2.54 -29.53 -35.12
C LYS A 3 -1.95 -29.60 -33.71
N GLN A 4 -1.12 -28.63 -33.36
CA GLN A 4 -0.78 -28.37 -31.96
C GLN A 4 -1.99 -27.71 -31.33
N ASP A 5 -2.67 -28.44 -30.45
CA ASP A 5 -3.53 -27.85 -29.43
C ASP A 5 -2.61 -27.14 -28.43
N ASN A 6 -2.27 -25.88 -28.71
CA ASN A 6 -1.70 -24.97 -27.73
C ASN A 6 -2.87 -24.39 -26.91
N ASP A 7 -3.44 -25.22 -26.05
CA ASP A 7 -4.33 -24.78 -24.98
C ASP A 7 -3.62 -25.00 -23.64
N THR A 8 -2.46 -24.34 -23.47
CA THR A 8 -1.88 -24.14 -22.15
C THR A 8 -2.49 -22.88 -21.58
N ALA A 9 -3.76 -22.96 -21.17
CA ALA A 9 -4.33 -21.98 -20.27
C ALA A 9 -3.43 -21.94 -19.02
N HIS A 10 -2.64 -20.89 -18.88
CA HIS A 10 -1.84 -20.70 -17.67
C HIS A 10 -2.80 -20.64 -16.47
N PRO A 11 -2.47 -21.31 -15.35
CA PRO A 11 -3.30 -21.27 -14.16
C PRO A 11 -3.47 -19.81 -13.72
N ARG A 12 -4.71 -19.30 -13.75
CA ARG A 12 -5.07 -17.91 -13.41
C ARG A 12 -5.44 -17.78 -11.94
N LYS A 13 -4.53 -18.14 -11.04
CA LYS A 13 -4.87 -18.20 -9.61
C LYS A 13 -4.91 -16.80 -8.99
N ILE A 14 -3.97 -15.94 -9.36
CA ILE A 14 -3.89 -14.57 -8.86
C ILE A 14 -5.05 -13.76 -9.42
N ALA A 15 -5.37 -13.90 -10.71
CA ALA A 15 -6.52 -13.22 -11.31
C ALA A 15 -7.82 -13.53 -10.57
N LYS A 16 -8.07 -14.81 -10.25
CA LYS A 16 -9.24 -15.24 -9.46
C LYS A 16 -9.27 -14.66 -8.06
N ALA A 17 -8.12 -14.50 -7.42
CA ALA A 17 -8.03 -13.88 -6.11
C ALA A 17 -8.40 -12.38 -6.16
N ILE A 18 -7.99 -11.68 -7.24
CA ILE A 18 -8.39 -10.29 -7.47
C ILE A 18 -9.90 -10.19 -7.76
N GLU A 19 -10.44 -11.05 -8.62
CA GLU A 19 -11.89 -11.12 -8.92
C GLU A 19 -12.71 -11.36 -7.65
N GLY A 20 -12.33 -12.36 -6.85
CA GLY A 20 -13.01 -12.65 -5.59
C GLY A 20 -12.87 -11.53 -4.55
N PHE A 21 -11.81 -10.72 -4.62
CA PHE A 21 -11.66 -9.54 -3.78
C PHE A 21 -12.60 -8.40 -4.20
N ILE A 22 -12.76 -8.16 -5.50
CA ILE A 22 -13.74 -7.19 -6.04
C ILE A 22 -15.16 -7.56 -5.60
N GLU A 23 -15.53 -8.84 -5.72
CA GLU A 23 -16.83 -9.34 -5.29
C GLU A 23 -17.06 -9.11 -3.79
N LEU A 24 -16.06 -9.40 -2.95
CA LEU A 24 -16.13 -9.20 -1.50
C LEU A 24 -16.20 -7.73 -1.11
N ALA A 25 -15.56 -6.85 -1.89
CA ALA A 25 -15.60 -5.40 -1.68
C ALA A 25 -16.85 -4.74 -2.27
N GLU A 26 -17.71 -5.50 -2.96
CA GLU A 26 -18.88 -5.00 -3.70
C GLU A 26 -18.52 -3.90 -4.71
N TRP A 27 -17.38 -4.04 -5.39
CA TRP A 27 -16.93 -3.10 -6.41
C TRP A 27 -17.46 -3.50 -7.80
N ASP A 28 -17.82 -2.50 -8.60
CA ASP A 28 -18.27 -2.69 -9.99
C ASP A 28 -17.11 -2.73 -11.00
N ASP A 29 -15.86 -2.68 -10.53
CA ASP A 29 -14.67 -2.69 -11.35
C ASP A 29 -14.40 -4.06 -11.99
N THR A 30 -13.62 -4.09 -13.07
CA THR A 30 -13.27 -5.33 -13.78
C THR A 30 -11.76 -5.56 -13.78
N VAL A 31 -11.34 -6.80 -13.54
CA VAL A 31 -9.93 -7.20 -13.69
C VAL A 31 -9.58 -7.26 -15.17
N ASN A 32 -8.52 -6.55 -15.55
CA ASN A 32 -7.94 -6.68 -16.89
C ASN A 32 -6.92 -7.82 -16.89
N ILE A 33 -7.11 -8.79 -17.78
CA ILE A 33 -6.28 -10.00 -17.88
C ILE A 33 -5.59 -10.01 -19.24
N ASP A 34 -4.27 -10.12 -19.26
CA ASP A 34 -3.49 -10.39 -20.47
C ASP A 34 -3.70 -11.85 -20.89
N GLU A 35 -4.27 -12.07 -22.08
CA GLU A 35 -4.58 -13.43 -22.56
C GLU A 35 -3.33 -14.27 -22.86
N ALA A 36 -2.20 -13.64 -23.17
CA ALA A 36 -0.96 -14.32 -23.53
C ALA A 36 -0.15 -14.74 -22.31
N THR A 37 -0.11 -13.90 -21.26
CA THR A 37 0.68 -14.19 -20.05
C THR A 37 -0.16 -14.69 -18.89
N GLY A 38 -1.45 -14.35 -18.86
CA GLY A 38 -2.33 -14.57 -17.71
C GLY A 38 -2.23 -13.47 -16.64
N ASP A 39 -1.36 -12.48 -16.84
CA ASP A 39 -1.16 -11.39 -15.88
C ASP A 39 -2.45 -10.60 -15.69
N SER A 40 -2.67 -10.16 -14.47
CA SER A 40 -3.92 -9.52 -14.06
C SER A 40 -3.66 -8.16 -13.43
N THR A 41 -4.52 -7.20 -13.76
CA THR A 41 -4.43 -5.84 -13.20
C THR A 41 -5.81 -5.34 -12.83
N LEU A 42 -5.88 -4.62 -11.70
CA LEU A 42 -7.06 -3.89 -11.27
C LEU A 42 -6.64 -2.47 -10.92
N ASN A 43 -7.34 -1.48 -11.48
CA ASN A 43 -7.18 -0.08 -11.12
C ASN A 43 -8.53 0.45 -10.64
N THR A 44 -8.56 0.97 -9.43
CA THR A 44 -9.76 1.49 -8.78
C THR A 44 -9.40 2.61 -7.80
N ARG A 45 -10.39 3.09 -7.07
CA ARG A 45 -10.26 4.17 -6.09
C ARG A 45 -10.60 3.66 -4.70
N TYR A 46 -9.81 4.08 -3.73
CA TYR A 46 -10.01 3.72 -2.33
C TYR A 46 -10.07 4.97 -1.46
N GLU A 47 -11.07 5.06 -0.59
CA GLU A 47 -11.25 6.24 0.26
C GLU A 47 -10.67 6.03 1.65
N ILE A 48 -9.84 6.98 2.09
CA ILE A 48 -9.28 7.02 3.45
C ILE A 48 -9.51 8.43 3.99
N ARG A 49 -10.28 8.54 5.09
CA ARG A 49 -10.62 9.82 5.74
C ARG A 49 -11.11 10.91 4.75
N ASN A 50 -12.07 10.57 3.89
CA ASN A 50 -12.63 11.46 2.85
C ASN A 50 -11.64 11.90 1.76
N GLN A 51 -10.49 11.23 1.63
CA GLN A 51 -9.54 11.44 0.55
C GLN A 51 -9.49 10.20 -0.34
N VAL A 52 -9.50 10.44 -1.65
CA VAL A 52 -9.55 9.37 -2.66
C VAL A 52 -8.13 9.03 -3.12
N TYR A 53 -7.70 7.82 -2.86
CA TYR A 53 -6.42 7.27 -3.27
C TYR A 53 -6.62 6.42 -4.53
N ASP A 54 -5.64 6.43 -5.43
CA ASP A 54 -5.63 5.48 -6.55
C ASP A 54 -5.07 4.15 -6.03
N LEU A 55 -5.83 3.07 -6.23
CA LEU A 55 -5.47 1.72 -5.82
C LEU A 55 -5.21 0.87 -7.07
N PHE A 56 -4.06 0.21 -7.08
CA PHE A 56 -3.65 -0.65 -8.18
C PHE A 56 -3.20 -2.01 -7.66
N PHE A 57 -3.78 -3.08 -8.20
CA PHE A 57 -3.27 -4.45 -8.05
C PHE A 57 -2.65 -4.92 -9.35
N GLU A 58 -1.57 -5.68 -9.22
CA GLU A 58 -0.82 -6.28 -10.31
C GLU A 58 -0.44 -7.71 -9.91
N GLY A 59 -0.90 -8.68 -10.69
CA GLY A 59 -0.55 -10.09 -10.55
C GLY A 59 0.22 -10.57 -11.77
N ASP A 60 1.40 -11.15 -11.55
CA ASP A 60 2.18 -11.84 -12.58
C ASP A 60 2.09 -13.35 -12.31
N GLU A 61 1.37 -14.07 -13.16
CA GLU A 61 1.13 -15.52 -12.98
C GLU A 61 2.38 -16.34 -13.28
N LYS A 62 3.32 -15.81 -14.07
CA LYS A 62 4.53 -16.52 -14.47
C LYS A 62 5.62 -16.42 -13.42
N SER A 63 5.78 -15.24 -12.84
CA SER A 63 6.74 -14.93 -11.79
C SER A 63 6.14 -15.12 -10.40
N GLU A 64 4.88 -15.55 -10.33
CA GLU A 64 4.11 -15.84 -9.13
C GLU A 64 4.16 -14.71 -8.09
N PHE A 65 4.02 -13.45 -8.51
CA PHE A 65 3.94 -12.33 -7.57
C PHE A 65 2.60 -11.61 -7.63
N LEU A 66 2.18 -11.10 -6.48
CA LEU A 66 1.06 -10.19 -6.35
C LEU A 66 1.55 -8.89 -5.70
N ALA A 67 1.22 -7.76 -6.32
CA ALA A 67 1.59 -6.44 -5.88
C ALA A 67 0.35 -5.57 -5.65
N LEU A 68 0.38 -4.80 -4.57
CA LEU A 68 -0.57 -3.74 -4.27
C LEU A 68 0.19 -2.42 -4.24
N TYR A 69 -0.37 -1.42 -4.92
CA TYR A 69 0.08 -0.04 -4.88
C TYR A 69 -1.08 0.86 -4.49
N LEU A 70 -0.85 1.75 -3.53
CA LEU A 70 -1.85 2.72 -3.09
C LEU A 70 -1.21 4.11 -3.12
N TYR A 71 -1.73 4.99 -3.97
CA TYR A 71 -1.15 6.28 -4.31
C TYR A 71 -1.87 7.40 -3.57
N ALA A 72 -1.11 8.28 -2.91
CA ALA A 72 -1.68 9.46 -2.26
C ALA A 72 -2.37 10.39 -3.26
N PRO A 73 -3.42 11.15 -2.89
CA PRO A 73 -4.09 12.08 -3.81
C PRO A 73 -3.28 13.34 -4.16
N TYR A 74 -2.01 13.39 -3.77
CA TYR A 74 -1.17 14.57 -3.90
C TYR A 74 0.26 14.20 -4.27
N ARG A 75 0.95 15.17 -4.86
CA ARG A 75 2.38 15.09 -5.19
C ARG A 75 3.17 16.01 -4.29
N VAL A 76 4.38 15.59 -3.97
CA VAL A 76 5.38 16.39 -3.29
C VAL A 76 5.71 17.60 -4.17
N ILE A 77 5.62 18.80 -3.59
CA ILE A 77 5.96 20.04 -4.29
C ILE A 77 7.46 20.11 -4.60
N GLU A 78 7.81 20.92 -5.59
CA GLU A 78 9.20 21.13 -5.98
C GLU A 78 10.08 21.57 -4.79
N GLY A 79 11.28 21.01 -4.70
CA GLY A 79 12.22 21.27 -3.61
C GLY A 79 11.95 20.50 -2.32
N LYS A 80 10.86 19.74 -2.22
CA LYS A 80 10.50 18.93 -1.03
C LYS A 80 10.78 17.44 -1.15
N SER A 81 11.32 16.96 -2.27
CA SER A 81 11.59 15.53 -2.48
C SER A 81 12.53 14.93 -1.42
N VAL A 82 13.53 15.69 -0.96
CA VAL A 82 14.47 15.22 0.09
C VAL A 82 13.73 15.06 1.43
N ASP A 83 13.02 16.08 1.88
CA ASP A 83 12.22 16.04 3.12
C ASP A 83 11.21 14.88 3.08
N ALA A 84 10.47 14.75 1.98
CA ALA A 84 9.47 13.69 1.82
C ALA A 84 10.12 12.30 1.85
N THR A 85 11.28 12.12 1.21
CA THR A 85 12.02 10.86 1.20
C THR A 85 12.53 10.51 2.60
N LEU A 86 13.06 11.48 3.34
CA LEU A 86 13.52 11.27 4.71
C LEU A 86 12.36 10.86 5.64
N LEU A 87 11.21 11.53 5.53
CA LEU A 87 10.02 11.15 6.30
C LEU A 87 9.53 9.75 5.95
N VAL A 88 9.45 9.41 4.66
CA VAL A 88 9.05 8.08 4.19
C VAL A 88 10.00 7.00 4.74
N ASN A 89 11.30 7.23 4.70
CA ASN A 89 12.29 6.30 5.25
C ASN A 89 12.18 6.17 6.77
N PHE A 90 11.96 7.27 7.47
CA PHE A 90 11.71 7.26 8.91
C PHE A 90 10.50 6.39 9.26
N ILE A 91 9.36 6.59 8.57
CA ILE A 91 8.15 5.79 8.81
C ILE A 91 8.41 4.30 8.55
N ASN A 92 9.06 3.97 7.44
CA ASN A 92 9.39 2.58 7.10
C ASN A 92 10.30 1.90 8.13
N ASP A 93 11.18 2.65 8.79
CA ASP A 93 12.14 2.12 9.78
C ASP A 93 11.53 2.00 11.19
N HIS A 94 10.67 2.97 11.57
CA HIS A 94 10.12 3.05 12.92
C HIS A 94 8.85 2.22 13.10
N TYR A 95 8.06 2.04 12.05
CA TYR A 95 6.78 1.34 12.10
C TYR A 95 6.81 0.05 11.30
N ARG A 96 6.13 -0.99 11.82
CA ARG A 96 6.09 -2.31 11.21
C ARG A 96 4.84 -2.47 10.36
N TYR A 97 4.96 -2.12 9.08
CA TYR A 97 3.98 -2.44 8.05
C TYR A 97 4.51 -3.54 7.12
N ARG A 98 3.62 -4.26 6.43
CA ARG A 98 4.03 -5.33 5.51
C ARG A 98 4.65 -4.78 4.23
N GLY A 99 3.99 -3.80 3.61
CA GLY A 99 4.54 -2.99 2.54
C GLY A 99 5.36 -1.79 3.05
N ARG A 100 5.75 -0.94 2.10
CA ARG A 100 6.59 0.24 2.36
C ARG A 100 6.10 1.47 1.61
N LEU A 101 6.34 2.63 2.16
CA LEU A 101 6.20 3.90 1.44
C LEU A 101 7.38 4.12 0.49
N THR A 102 7.10 4.76 -0.64
CA THR A 102 8.11 5.25 -1.60
C THR A 102 7.69 6.60 -2.15
N VAL A 103 8.66 7.41 -2.56
CA VAL A 103 8.46 8.64 -3.35
C VAL A 103 8.96 8.35 -4.76
N THR A 104 8.11 8.53 -5.76
CA THR A 104 8.47 8.39 -7.17
C THR A 104 9.25 9.60 -7.68
N ASP A 105 9.81 9.48 -8.89
CA ASP A 105 10.50 10.55 -9.61
C ASP A 105 9.62 11.79 -9.85
N ILE A 106 8.31 11.58 -10.07
CA ILE A 106 7.32 12.65 -10.24
C ILE A 106 6.80 13.21 -8.90
N GLY A 107 7.40 12.85 -7.77
CA GLY A 107 7.00 13.30 -6.44
C GLY A 107 5.75 12.62 -5.89
N GLN A 108 5.23 11.59 -6.55
CA GLN A 108 4.07 10.84 -6.06
C GLN A 108 4.47 9.95 -4.88
N ILE A 109 3.79 10.10 -3.74
CA ILE A 109 3.94 9.18 -2.60
C ILE A 109 3.04 7.97 -2.84
N ARG A 110 3.57 6.76 -2.62
CA ARG A 110 2.79 5.52 -2.69
C ARG A 110 3.21 4.54 -1.61
N TYR A 111 2.23 3.78 -1.14
CA TYR A 111 2.47 2.49 -0.49
C TYR A 111 2.67 1.42 -1.57
N LYS A 112 3.60 0.49 -1.33
CA LYS A 112 3.87 -0.66 -2.17
C LYS A 112 4.08 -1.90 -1.30
N GLU A 113 3.27 -2.93 -1.53
CA GLU A 113 3.46 -4.27 -0.98
C GLU A 113 3.59 -5.25 -2.15
N ILE A 114 4.57 -6.13 -2.11
CA ILE A 114 4.71 -7.25 -3.04
C ILE A 114 4.82 -8.50 -2.20
N ILE A 115 4.06 -9.51 -2.57
CA ILE A 115 4.17 -10.85 -2.02
C ILE A 115 4.57 -11.83 -3.12
N ASP A 116 5.40 -12.78 -2.75
CA ASP A 116 5.66 -13.98 -3.52
C ASP A 116 4.55 -14.98 -3.22
N THR A 117 3.96 -15.53 -4.26
CA THR A 117 2.87 -16.51 -4.22
C THR A 117 3.34 -17.89 -4.68
N GLU A 118 4.65 -18.09 -4.90
CA GLU A 118 5.23 -19.40 -5.15
C GLU A 118 4.83 -20.38 -4.03
N ASN A 119 4.20 -21.49 -4.40
CA ASN A 119 3.67 -22.51 -3.48
C ASN A 119 2.60 -22.01 -2.48
N ILE A 120 2.03 -20.81 -2.67
CA ILE A 120 0.96 -20.27 -1.83
C ILE A 120 -0.26 -20.00 -2.71
N GLU A 121 -1.44 -20.38 -2.23
CA GLU A 121 -2.68 -20.04 -2.94
C GLU A 121 -3.06 -18.59 -2.62
N ALA A 122 -3.02 -17.73 -3.64
CA ALA A 122 -3.48 -16.36 -3.50
C ALA A 122 -4.98 -16.33 -3.16
N SER A 123 -5.36 -15.54 -2.15
CA SER A 123 -6.75 -15.46 -1.67
C SER A 123 -7.23 -14.01 -1.53
N SER A 124 -8.54 -13.79 -1.64
CA SER A 124 -9.16 -12.48 -1.44
C SER A 124 -8.84 -11.88 -0.07
N ASP A 125 -8.78 -12.71 0.97
CA ASP A 125 -8.40 -12.29 2.33
C ASP A 125 -6.98 -11.73 2.38
N MET A 126 -6.07 -12.29 1.58
CA MET A 126 -4.70 -11.82 1.50
C MET A 126 -4.65 -10.41 0.88
N LEU A 127 -5.39 -10.18 -0.21
CA LEU A 127 -5.54 -8.84 -0.81
C LEU A 127 -6.17 -7.85 0.16
N HIS A 128 -7.22 -8.27 0.88
CA HIS A 128 -7.85 -7.45 1.91
C HIS A 128 -6.84 -7.05 2.99
N ASN A 129 -6.04 -7.99 3.48
CA ASN A 129 -5.01 -7.71 4.49
C ASN A 129 -3.93 -6.75 3.96
N MET A 130 -3.51 -6.88 2.70
CA MET A 130 -2.57 -5.94 2.06
C MET A 130 -3.18 -4.54 2.02
N LEU A 131 -4.44 -4.42 1.59
CA LEU A 131 -5.15 -3.14 1.51
C LEU A 131 -5.31 -2.52 2.89
N MET A 132 -5.71 -3.30 3.90
CA MET A 132 -5.83 -2.82 5.28
C MET A 132 -4.48 -2.37 5.85
N SER A 133 -3.38 -3.04 5.51
CA SER A 133 -2.04 -2.60 5.92
C SER A 133 -1.66 -1.26 5.30
N GLY A 134 -1.88 -1.07 4.00
CA GLY A 134 -1.61 0.19 3.31
C GLY A 134 -2.55 1.32 3.75
N GLY A 135 -3.84 0.99 3.93
CA GLY A 135 -4.87 1.90 4.41
C GLY A 135 -4.58 2.40 5.82
N GLY A 136 -4.27 1.50 6.75
CA GLY A 136 -3.90 1.85 8.12
C GLY A 136 -2.63 2.69 8.20
N LEU A 137 -1.64 2.43 7.33
CA LEU A 137 -0.44 3.26 7.23
C LEU A 137 -0.79 4.70 6.83
N PHE A 138 -1.55 4.88 5.74
CA PHE A 138 -1.95 6.23 5.33
C PHE A 138 -2.87 6.88 6.35
N GLU A 139 -3.82 6.15 6.94
CA GLU A 139 -4.69 6.67 7.97
C GLU A 139 -3.90 7.25 9.16
N GLN A 140 -2.84 6.57 9.58
CA GLN A 140 -2.00 7.00 10.68
C GLN A 140 -1.09 8.18 10.31
N HIS A 141 -0.56 8.21 9.09
CA HIS A 141 0.55 9.12 8.75
C HIS A 141 0.19 10.20 7.71
N MET A 142 -1.03 10.22 7.16
CA MET A 142 -1.41 11.12 6.06
C MET A 142 -1.25 12.60 6.39
N GLU A 143 -1.49 13.01 7.64
CA GLU A 143 -1.34 14.41 8.04
C GLU A 143 0.11 14.86 7.98
N HIS A 144 1.02 14.04 8.52
CA HIS A 144 2.46 14.29 8.50
C HIS A 144 3.02 14.23 7.07
N LEU A 145 2.61 13.24 6.28
CA LEU A 145 3.00 13.10 4.88
C LEU A 145 2.51 14.31 4.06
N GLY A 146 1.25 14.70 4.22
CA GLY A 146 0.67 15.87 3.56
C GLY A 146 1.37 17.16 3.98
N ALA A 147 1.69 17.31 5.27
CA ALA A 147 2.38 18.50 5.76
C ALA A 147 3.77 18.67 5.14
N VAL A 148 4.57 17.60 5.01
CA VAL A 148 5.87 17.68 4.32
C VAL A 148 5.71 17.85 2.81
N ALA A 149 4.77 17.11 2.21
CA ALA A 149 4.61 17.09 0.75
C ALA A 149 4.04 18.40 0.19
N LEU A 150 3.15 19.07 0.91
CA LEU A 150 2.35 20.19 0.40
C LEU A 150 2.67 21.54 1.05
N THR A 151 3.48 21.56 2.11
CA THR A 151 3.77 22.78 2.87
C THR A 151 5.27 23.04 3.01
N LYS A 152 5.63 24.04 3.81
CA LYS A 152 7.03 24.35 4.13
C LYS A 152 7.59 23.54 5.28
N LYS A 153 6.79 22.73 5.99
CA LYS A 153 7.31 21.86 7.07
C LYS A 153 8.42 20.95 6.54
N THR A 154 9.46 20.78 7.33
CA THR A 154 10.60 19.88 7.01
C THR A 154 10.39 18.52 7.66
N TYR A 155 11.18 17.54 7.25
CA TYR A 155 11.22 16.25 7.91
C TYR A 155 11.56 16.36 9.40
N GLU A 156 12.54 17.20 9.77
CA GLU A 156 13.01 17.34 11.15
C GLU A 156 11.89 17.84 12.06
N ALA A 157 11.11 18.84 11.61
CA ALA A 157 9.99 19.37 12.37
C ALA A 157 8.90 18.30 12.63
N ILE A 158 8.64 17.42 11.66
CA ILE A 158 7.70 16.31 11.81
C ILE A 158 8.26 15.22 12.71
N ARG A 159 9.55 14.90 12.60
CA ARG A 159 10.19 13.92 13.47
C ARG A 159 10.12 14.34 14.94
N GLU A 160 10.35 15.62 15.24
CA GLU A 160 10.16 16.16 16.60
C GLU A 160 8.69 16.10 17.06
N GLU A 161 7.72 16.12 16.15
CA GLU A 161 6.31 15.87 16.48
C GLU A 161 6.10 14.41 16.92
N TYR A 162 6.61 13.43 16.17
CA TYR A 162 6.56 12.00 16.55
C TYR A 162 7.22 11.72 17.90
N GLU A 163 8.43 12.23 18.11
CA GLU A 163 9.18 11.99 19.37
C GLU A 163 8.38 12.52 20.58
N ARG A 164 7.74 13.69 20.44
CA ARG A 164 6.89 14.26 21.50
C ARG A 164 5.60 13.48 21.73
N GLU A 165 5.01 12.89 20.68
CA GLU A 165 3.82 12.05 20.82
C GLU A 165 4.16 10.73 21.53
N ASP A 166 5.27 10.10 21.17
CA ASP A 166 5.75 8.87 21.81
C ASP A 166 6.08 9.07 23.29
N GLU A 167 6.70 10.19 23.65
CA GLU A 167 6.97 10.54 25.05
C GLU A 167 5.69 10.72 25.87
N LYS A 168 4.69 11.41 25.31
CA LYS A 168 3.38 11.60 25.97
C LYS A 168 2.67 10.27 26.16
N GLU A 169 2.72 9.39 25.17
CA GLU A 169 2.07 8.08 25.25
C GLU A 169 2.73 7.17 26.28
N LYS A 170 4.07 7.17 26.36
CA LYS A 170 4.80 6.46 27.42
C LYS A 170 4.43 6.98 28.81
N ALA A 171 4.43 8.30 29.00
CA ALA A 171 4.06 8.92 30.27
C ALA A 171 2.60 8.65 30.67
N ARG A 172 1.69 8.48 29.69
CA ARG A 172 0.29 8.08 29.95
C ARG A 172 0.22 6.64 30.47
N LYS A 173 0.87 5.71 29.80
CA LYS A 173 0.89 4.28 30.19
C LYS A 173 1.47 4.08 31.58
N GLU A 174 2.59 4.73 31.89
CA GLU A 174 3.22 4.67 33.22
C GLU A 174 2.28 5.17 34.34
N ARG A 175 1.46 6.20 34.06
CA ARG A 175 0.47 6.70 35.03
C ARG A 175 -0.68 5.73 35.24
N GLU A 176 -1.21 5.16 34.16
CA GLU A 176 -2.29 4.17 34.20
C GLU A 176 -1.85 2.94 35.01
N GLU A 177 -0.65 2.41 34.74
CA GLU A 177 -0.08 1.29 35.48
C GLU A 177 0.14 1.60 36.98
N SER A 178 0.57 2.83 37.30
CA SER A 178 0.77 3.24 38.71
C SER A 178 -0.53 3.46 39.51
N THR A 179 -1.69 3.47 38.84
CA THR A 179 -3.00 3.68 39.48
C THR A 179 -3.75 2.35 39.69
N GLU A 180 -3.26 1.25 39.09
CA GLU A 180 -3.84 -0.10 39.21
C GLU A 180 -3.15 -0.98 40.27
N GLU A 181 -2.07 -0.49 40.92
CA GLU A 181 -1.40 -1.10 42.09
C GLU A 181 -1.88 -0.50 43.44
#